data_AF-A0A848UHN0-F1
#
_entry.id   AF-A0A848UHN0-F1
#
_cell.length_a   1.000
_cell.length_b   1.000
_cell.length_c   1.000
_cell.angle_alpha   90.00
_cell.angle_beta   90.00
_cell.angle_gamma   90.00
#
_symmetry.space_group_name_H-M   'P 1'
#
loop_
_entity.id
_entity.type
_entity.pdbx_description
1 polymer ?
#
loop_
_entity_poly.entity_id
_entity_poly.type
_entity_poly.pdbx_seq_one_letter_code
_entity_poly.pdbx_strand_id
1 'polypeptide(L)'
;SVMVFGQWLTDSLDGSLGKFRKQGLVKWGFYMDHLLDFLFAGSIVIAYSFLVDAKWLEFLFLLLLLVTCATMAVSFLSFAATNQFQIAYYGIGPTEIRIGYILLNTFVVFVGTEIFSWGVPVVLALNVVAFTVLAVQTSTNLWKLDYEINVDGQPRP
;
A
#
# COMPACT_ATOMS: atom_id res chain seq x y z
N SER A 1 10.10 -13.73 -9.10
CA SER A 1 10.35 -12.46 -9.79
C SER A 1 9.55 -12.24 -11.08
N VAL A 2 9.39 -13.26 -11.96
CA VAL A 2 8.72 -13.07 -13.27
C VAL A 2 7.27 -12.57 -13.14
N MET A 3 6.48 -13.14 -12.23
CA MET A 3 5.09 -12.69 -12.00
C MET A 3 5.02 -11.27 -11.45
N VAL A 4 5.96 -10.90 -10.58
CA VAL A 4 6.05 -9.53 -10.02
C VAL A 4 6.42 -8.52 -11.10
N PHE A 5 7.37 -8.88 -11.97
CA PHE A 5 7.71 -8.08 -13.14
C PHE A 5 6.53 -7.95 -14.10
N GLY A 6 5.80 -9.05 -14.36
CA GLY A 6 4.60 -9.04 -15.19
C GLY A 6 3.54 -8.08 -14.66
N GLN A 7 3.28 -8.11 -13.35
CA GLN A 7 2.34 -7.18 -12.69
C GLN A 7 2.76 -5.72 -12.89
N TRP A 8 4.03 -5.41 -12.63
CA TRP A 8 4.57 -4.07 -12.84
C TRP A 8 4.43 -3.61 -14.30
N LEU A 9 4.71 -4.51 -15.25
CA LEU A 9 4.63 -4.22 -16.68
C LEU A 9 3.19 -3.95 -17.12
N THR A 10 2.22 -4.77 -16.71
CA THR A 10 0.82 -4.58 -17.10
C THR A 10 0.24 -3.27 -16.57
N ASP A 11 0.60 -2.92 -15.35
CA ASP A 11 0.16 -1.70 -14.68
C ASP A 11 0.76 -0.44 -15.31
N SER A 12 2.06 -0.47 -15.63
CA SER A 12 2.72 0.66 -16.30
C SER A 12 2.12 0.95 -17.70
N LEU A 13 1.47 -0.05 -18.31
CA LEU A 13 0.93 0.02 -19.66
C LEU A 13 -0.58 0.32 -19.70
N ASP A 14 -1.37 -0.01 -18.69
CA ASP A 14 -2.83 0.02 -18.78
C ASP A 14 -3.40 1.44 -18.97
N GLY A 15 -2.88 2.43 -18.25
CA GLY A 15 -3.29 3.82 -18.35
C GLY A 15 -2.82 4.46 -19.65
N SER A 16 -1.62 4.11 -20.10
CA SER A 16 -1.07 4.55 -21.40
C SER A 16 -1.88 3.99 -22.56
N LEU A 17 -2.24 2.72 -22.50
CA LEU A 17 -3.06 2.04 -23.49
C LEU A 17 -4.49 2.60 -23.52
N GLY A 18 -5.09 2.88 -22.35
CA GLY A 18 -6.40 3.51 -22.24
C GLY A 18 -6.45 4.90 -22.87
N LYS A 19 -5.41 5.72 -22.64
CA LYS A 19 -5.24 7.03 -23.28
C LYS A 19 -5.07 6.91 -24.79
N PHE A 20 -4.20 6.02 -25.24
CA PHE A 20 -3.95 5.78 -26.67
C PHE A 20 -5.24 5.35 -27.40
N ARG A 21 -6.06 4.50 -26.78
CA ARG A 21 -7.34 4.02 -27.33
C ARG A 21 -8.51 5.01 -27.18
N LYS A 22 -8.31 6.16 -26.51
CA LYS A 22 -9.37 7.11 -26.14
C LYS A 22 -10.52 6.45 -25.36
N GLN A 23 -10.20 5.43 -24.56
CA GLN A 23 -11.15 4.63 -23.76
C GLN A 23 -10.69 4.54 -22.30
N GLY A 24 -9.95 5.53 -21.80
CA GLY A 24 -9.45 5.56 -20.43
C GLY A 24 -10.59 5.55 -19.42
N LEU A 25 -10.73 4.46 -18.66
CA LEU A 25 -11.74 4.32 -17.63
C LEU A 25 -11.26 4.97 -16.33
N VAL A 26 -11.87 6.09 -15.93
CA VAL A 26 -11.44 6.82 -14.72
C VAL A 26 -11.85 6.10 -13.44
N LYS A 27 -13.16 5.87 -13.24
CA LYS A 27 -13.67 5.27 -12.00
C LYS A 27 -13.38 3.77 -11.89
N TRP A 28 -13.65 3.03 -12.96
CA TRP A 28 -13.39 1.59 -13.00
C TRP A 28 -11.90 1.28 -13.00
N GLY A 29 -11.09 2.06 -13.74
CA GLY A 29 -9.64 1.94 -13.72
C GLY A 29 -9.10 2.13 -12.32
N PHE A 30 -9.45 3.24 -11.66
CA PHE A 30 -9.10 3.48 -10.25
C PHE A 30 -9.48 2.31 -9.33
N TYR A 31 -10.73 1.84 -9.40
CA TYR A 31 -11.20 0.72 -8.56
C TYR A 31 -10.38 -0.56 -8.78
N MET A 32 -10.20 -0.95 -10.03
CA MET A 32 -9.54 -2.22 -10.37
C MET A 32 -8.04 -2.17 -10.06
N ASP A 33 -7.38 -1.05 -10.37
CA ASP A 33 -5.98 -0.77 -10.06
C ASP A 33 -5.69 -1.02 -8.57
N HIS A 34 -6.47 -0.39 -7.69
CA HIS A 34 -6.28 -0.52 -6.24
C HIS A 34 -6.66 -1.91 -5.70
N LEU A 35 -7.71 -2.53 -6.24
CA LEU A 35 -8.11 -3.88 -5.84
C LEU A 35 -7.01 -4.90 -6.17
N LEU A 36 -6.48 -4.84 -7.40
CA LEU A 36 -5.47 -5.77 -7.85
C LEU A 36 -4.13 -5.54 -7.16
N ASP A 37 -3.75 -4.29 -6.90
CA ASP A 37 -2.57 -3.97 -6.10
C ASP A 37 -2.65 -4.53 -4.69
N PHE A 38 -3.81 -4.38 -4.05
CA PHE A 38 -4.03 -4.90 -2.71
C PHE A 38 -3.96 -6.43 -2.68
N LEU A 39 -4.63 -7.11 -3.61
CA LEU A 39 -4.57 -8.58 -3.73
C LEU A 39 -3.15 -9.06 -4.01
N PHE A 40 -2.44 -8.34 -4.89
CA PHE A 40 -1.07 -8.68 -5.24
C PHE A 40 -0.12 -8.53 -4.05
N ALA A 41 -0.14 -7.38 -3.37
CA ALA A 41 0.67 -7.16 -2.18
C ALA A 41 0.37 -8.20 -1.08
N GLY A 42 -0.91 -8.47 -0.82
CA GLY A 42 -1.34 -9.51 0.13
C GLY A 42 -0.84 -10.90 -0.26
N SER A 43 -0.91 -11.26 -1.55
CA SER A 43 -0.43 -12.56 -2.04
C SER A 43 1.07 -12.76 -1.84
N ILE A 44 1.88 -11.70 -1.97
CA ILE A 44 3.33 -11.77 -1.70
C ILE A 44 3.59 -12.06 -0.22
N VAL A 45 2.92 -11.35 0.68
CA VAL A 45 3.09 -11.52 2.13
C VAL A 45 2.69 -12.94 2.55
N ILE A 46 1.55 -13.44 2.05
CA ILE A 46 1.07 -14.80 2.33
C ILE A 46 2.02 -15.85 1.73
N ALA A 47 2.52 -15.64 0.51
CA ALA A 47 3.46 -16.58 -0.10
C ALA A 47 4.75 -16.69 0.72
N TYR A 48 5.28 -15.57 1.22
CA TYR A 48 6.47 -15.59 2.07
C TYR A 48 6.23 -16.17 3.46
N SER A 49 5.02 -16.07 4.02
CA SER A 49 4.73 -16.73 5.30
C SER A 49 4.82 -18.25 5.21
N PHE A 50 4.60 -18.84 4.03
CA PHE A 50 4.79 -20.28 3.81
C PHE A 50 6.26 -20.71 3.63
N LEU A 51 7.20 -19.75 3.56
CA LEU A 51 8.63 -20.02 3.42
C LEU A 51 9.37 -20.02 4.77
N VAL A 52 8.67 -19.85 5.89
CA VAL A 52 9.25 -19.80 7.24
C VAL A 52 8.66 -20.89 8.13
N ASP A 53 9.52 -21.60 8.86
CA ASP A 53 9.10 -22.60 9.85
C ASP A 53 8.97 -22.03 11.27
N ALA A 54 9.57 -20.85 11.51
CA ALA A 54 9.59 -20.24 12.83
C ALA A 54 8.26 -19.51 13.12
N LYS A 55 7.51 -20.00 14.11
CA LYS A 55 6.19 -19.45 14.51
C LYS A 55 6.17 -17.94 14.76
N TRP A 56 7.25 -17.39 15.29
CA TRP A 56 7.33 -15.94 15.53
C TRP A 56 7.42 -15.16 14.20
N LEU A 57 8.11 -15.68 13.19
CA LEU A 57 8.16 -15.07 11.85
C LEU A 57 6.80 -15.18 11.14
N GLU A 58 6.13 -16.32 11.26
CA GLU A 58 4.76 -16.50 10.75
C GLU A 58 3.83 -15.43 11.34
N PHE A 59 3.89 -15.20 12.65
CA PHE A 59 3.14 -14.14 13.31
C PHE A 59 3.51 -12.73 12.79
N LEU A 60 4.80 -12.45 12.55
CA LEU A 60 5.20 -11.16 11.99
C LEU A 60 4.69 -10.95 10.55
N PHE A 61 4.61 -12.00 9.73
CA PHE A 61 3.98 -11.89 8.41
C PHE A 61 2.48 -11.61 8.50
N LEU A 62 1.77 -12.22 9.46
CA LEU A 62 0.36 -11.91 9.70
C LEU A 62 0.16 -10.44 10.15
N LEU A 63 1.02 -9.94 11.03
CA LEU A 63 1.02 -8.52 11.40
C LEU A 63 1.34 -7.61 10.21
N LEU A 64 2.31 -8.00 9.37
CA LEU A 64 2.66 -7.25 8.17
C LEU A 64 1.48 -7.19 7.19
N LEU A 65 0.76 -8.30 7.00
CA LEU A 65 -0.45 -8.33 6.21
C LEU A 65 -1.51 -7.38 6.79
N LEU A 66 -1.77 -7.46 8.10
CA LEU A 66 -2.74 -6.60 8.77
C LEU A 66 -2.42 -5.12 8.59
N VAL A 67 -1.17 -4.71 8.80
CA VAL A 67 -0.74 -3.31 8.68
C VAL A 67 -0.81 -2.82 7.23
N THR A 68 -0.49 -3.68 6.26
CA THR A 68 -0.65 -3.38 4.82
C THR A 68 -2.13 -3.12 4.49
N CYS A 69 -3.03 -3.99 4.96
CA CYS A 69 -4.48 -3.80 4.82
C CYS A 69 -4.98 -2.51 5.50
N ALA A 70 -4.52 -2.25 6.72
CA ALA A 70 -4.91 -1.06 7.47
C ALA A 70 -4.46 0.24 6.77
N THR A 71 -3.26 0.25 6.18
CA THR A 71 -2.73 1.40 5.43
C THR A 71 -3.57 1.69 4.18
N MET A 72 -3.95 0.64 3.44
CA MET A 72 -4.85 0.79 2.29
C MET A 72 -6.24 1.29 2.72
N ALA A 73 -6.77 0.76 3.83
CA ALA A 73 -8.06 1.19 4.37
C ALA A 73 -8.07 2.68 4.76
N VAL A 74 -7.01 3.18 5.40
CA VAL A 74 -6.88 4.62 5.70
C VAL A 74 -6.90 5.46 4.43
N SER A 75 -6.21 5.01 3.37
CA SER A 75 -6.18 5.72 2.09
C SER A 75 -7.58 5.79 1.45
N PHE A 76 -8.36 4.70 1.49
CA PHE A 76 -9.73 4.68 0.99
C PHE A 76 -10.69 5.51 1.84
N LEU A 77 -10.58 5.46 3.17
CA LEU A 77 -11.39 6.30 4.06
C LEU A 77 -11.09 7.78 3.86
N SER A 78 -9.81 8.15 3.72
CA SER A 78 -9.37 9.50 3.40
C SER A 78 -9.98 9.99 2.08
N PHE A 79 -9.91 9.16 1.03
CA PHE A 79 -10.50 9.47 -0.26
C PHE A 79 -12.02 9.60 -0.19
N ALA A 80 -12.71 8.68 0.49
CA ALA A 80 -14.15 8.73 0.65
C ALA A 80 -14.62 9.99 1.41
N ALA A 81 -13.84 10.43 2.41
CA ALA A 81 -14.15 11.61 3.21
C ALA A 81 -13.84 12.93 2.48
N THR A 82 -12.80 12.97 1.64
CA THR A 82 -12.31 14.23 1.03
C THR A 82 -12.58 14.36 -0.46
N ASN A 83 -12.86 13.25 -1.15
CA ASN A 83 -12.86 13.13 -2.61
C ASN A 83 -11.53 13.57 -3.26
N GLN A 84 -10.44 13.66 -2.48
CA GLN A 84 -9.10 14.02 -2.91
C GLN A 84 -8.18 12.82 -2.69
N PHE A 85 -7.72 12.20 -3.77
CA PHE A 85 -6.83 11.05 -3.66
C PHE A 85 -5.37 11.53 -3.61
N GLN A 86 -4.65 11.16 -2.57
CA GLN A 86 -3.22 11.41 -2.44
C GLN A 86 -2.45 10.25 -3.07
N ILE A 87 -1.95 10.44 -4.30
CA ILE A 87 -1.30 9.38 -5.11
C ILE A 87 0.14 9.09 -4.64
N ALA A 88 0.84 10.08 -4.09
CA ALA A 88 2.21 9.94 -3.65
C ALA A 88 2.44 10.70 -2.34
N TYR A 89 3.01 10.00 -1.35
CA TYR A 89 3.47 10.62 -0.13
C TYR A 89 4.99 10.76 -0.20
N TYR A 90 5.49 11.99 -0.03
CA TYR A 90 6.93 12.28 0.02
C TYR A 90 7.77 11.83 -1.19
N GLY A 91 7.16 11.77 -2.38
CA GLY A 91 7.84 11.36 -3.62
C GLY A 91 8.06 9.86 -3.75
N ILE A 92 7.54 9.05 -2.83
CA ILE A 92 7.44 7.59 -2.97
C ILE A 92 6.06 7.29 -3.53
N GLY A 93 6.02 6.85 -4.78
CA GLY A 93 4.81 6.39 -5.45
C GLY A 93 4.72 4.86 -5.51
N PRO A 94 3.65 4.36 -6.13
CA PRO A 94 3.46 2.93 -6.37
C PRO A 94 4.61 2.29 -7.15
N THR A 95 5.22 3.03 -8.08
CA THR A 95 6.32 2.53 -8.93
C THR A 95 7.57 2.18 -8.12
N GLU A 96 7.98 3.06 -7.20
CA GLU A 96 9.17 2.85 -6.35
C GLU A 96 8.98 1.65 -5.43
N ILE A 97 7.79 1.50 -4.85
CA ILE A 97 7.43 0.38 -3.98
C ILE A 97 7.51 -0.95 -4.77
N ARG A 98 7.02 -0.97 -6.00
CA ARG A 98 7.03 -2.16 -6.86
C ARG A 98 8.43 -2.57 -7.30
N ILE A 99 9.29 -1.60 -7.64
CA ILE A 99 10.72 -1.87 -7.89
C ILE A 99 11.35 -2.47 -6.62
N GLY A 100 11.01 -1.93 -5.44
CA GLY A 100 11.40 -2.50 -4.16
C GLY A 100 11.02 -3.97 -4.00
N TYR A 101 9.78 -4.35 -4.35
CA TYR A 101 9.35 -5.76 -4.30
C TYR A 101 10.13 -6.66 -5.27
N ILE A 102 10.42 -6.19 -6.49
CA ILE A 102 11.20 -6.96 -7.46
C ILE A 102 12.63 -7.19 -6.93
N LEU A 103 13.26 -6.15 -6.39
CA LEU A 103 14.61 -6.23 -5.82
C LEU A 103 14.62 -7.16 -4.60
N LEU A 104 13.66 -7.01 -3.68
CA LEU A 104 13.54 -7.87 -2.51
C LEU A 104 13.33 -9.33 -2.89
N ASN A 105 12.39 -9.63 -3.81
CA ASN A 105 12.11 -10.99 -4.24
C ASN A 105 13.34 -11.62 -4.91
N THR A 106 14.04 -10.86 -5.75
CA THR A 106 15.28 -11.31 -6.38
C THR A 106 16.38 -11.54 -5.35
N PHE A 107 16.52 -10.66 -4.36
CA PHE A 107 17.50 -10.79 -3.29
C PHE A 107 17.26 -12.04 -2.43
N VAL A 108 16.01 -12.32 -2.06
CA VAL A 108 15.62 -13.54 -1.32
C VAL A 108 16.00 -14.80 -2.10
N VAL A 109 15.83 -14.82 -3.43
CA VAL A 109 16.19 -15.98 -4.25
C VAL A 109 17.68 -16.29 -4.19
N PHE A 110 18.55 -15.28 -4.09
CA PHE A 110 20.00 -15.48 -4.04
C PHE A 110 20.55 -15.71 -2.63
N VAL A 111 19.99 -15.05 -1.61
CA VAL A 111 20.51 -15.11 -0.23
C VAL A 111 19.80 -16.17 0.61
N GLY A 112 18.58 -16.56 0.24
CA GLY A 112 17.75 -17.49 1.00
C GLY A 112 16.86 -16.80 2.04
N THR A 113 16.08 -17.60 2.76
CA THR A 113 15.05 -17.13 3.69
C THR A 113 15.59 -16.69 5.05
N GLU A 114 16.88 -16.92 5.34
CA GLU A 114 17.51 -16.54 6.62
C GLU A 114 17.42 -15.04 6.88
N ILE A 115 17.41 -14.22 5.83
CA ILE A 115 17.27 -12.76 5.93
C ILE A 115 15.94 -12.33 6.53
N PHE A 116 14.91 -13.18 6.49
CA PHE A 116 13.60 -12.86 7.07
C PHE A 116 13.68 -12.62 8.57
N SER A 117 14.63 -13.25 9.26
CA SER A 117 14.82 -13.12 10.71
C SER A 117 15.00 -11.67 11.17
N TRP A 118 15.74 -10.85 10.43
CA TRP A 118 15.96 -9.44 10.74
C TRP A 118 15.21 -8.51 9.79
N GLY A 119 15.01 -8.93 8.53
CA GLY A 119 14.37 -8.11 7.50
C GLY A 119 12.88 -7.90 7.74
N VAL A 120 12.14 -8.95 8.11
CA VAL A 120 10.68 -8.85 8.36
C VAL A 120 10.37 -7.91 9.54
N PRO A 121 11.05 -8.01 10.70
CA PRO A 121 10.87 -7.02 11.78
C PRO A 121 11.09 -5.57 11.34
N VAL A 122 12.14 -5.31 10.55
CA VAL A 122 12.45 -3.96 10.06
C VAL A 122 11.36 -3.47 9.11
N VAL A 123 10.96 -4.29 8.13
CA VAL A 123 9.91 -3.93 7.17
C VAL A 123 8.57 -3.69 7.90
N LEU A 124 8.22 -4.55 8.86
CA LEU A 124 7.02 -4.37 9.67
C LEU A 124 7.07 -3.05 10.46
N ALA A 125 8.18 -2.74 11.13
CA ALA A 125 8.33 -1.50 11.88
C ALA A 125 8.17 -0.27 10.97
N LEU A 126 8.78 -0.28 9.78
CA LEU A 126 8.62 0.80 8.79
C LEU A 126 7.16 0.95 8.34
N ASN A 127 6.46 -0.15 8.08
CA ASN A 127 5.04 -0.12 7.70
C ASN A 127 4.14 0.38 8.85
N VAL A 128 4.41 0.01 10.10
CA VAL A 128 3.68 0.52 11.27
C VAL A 128 3.88 2.02 11.42
N VAL A 129 5.11 2.51 11.24
CA VAL A 129 5.40 3.96 11.26
C VAL A 129 4.66 4.67 10.12
N ALA A 130 4.74 4.15 8.89
CA ALA A 130 4.06 4.72 7.74
C ALA A 130 2.53 4.77 7.95
N PHE A 131 1.93 3.67 8.40
CA PHE A 131 0.52 3.59 8.77
C PHE A 131 0.15 4.65 9.81
N THR A 132 0.92 4.73 10.90
CA THR A 132 0.64 5.66 12.01
C THR A 132 0.71 7.11 11.54
N VAL A 133 1.74 7.45 10.76
CA VAL A 133 1.91 8.79 10.18
C VAL A 133 0.73 9.13 9.27
N LEU A 134 0.35 8.21 8.36
CA LEU A 134 -0.76 8.41 7.44
C LEU A 134 -2.10 8.58 8.17
N ALA A 135 -2.35 7.74 9.19
CA ALA A 135 -3.58 7.79 9.99
C ALA A 135 -3.67 9.10 10.78
N VAL A 136 -2.58 9.53 11.42
CA VAL A 136 -2.53 10.79 12.17
C VAL A 136 -2.69 12.00 11.24
N GLN A 137 -2.01 12.02 10.10
CA GLN A 137 -2.14 13.09 9.11
C GLN A 137 -3.56 13.16 8.56
N THR A 138 -4.14 12.02 8.18
CA THR A 138 -5.52 11.94 7.69
C THR A 138 -6.50 12.45 8.74
N SER A 139 -6.40 11.94 9.97
CA SER A 139 -7.24 12.38 11.10
C SER A 139 -7.14 13.88 11.35
N THR A 140 -5.91 14.41 11.40
CA THR A 140 -5.67 15.85 11.61
C THR A 140 -6.23 16.70 10.47
N ASN A 141 -6.08 16.26 9.23
CA ASN A 141 -6.59 16.99 8.06
C ASN A 141 -8.12 16.99 8.02
N LEU A 142 -8.75 15.85 8.31
CA LEU A 142 -10.21 15.76 8.40
C LEU A 142 -10.75 16.62 9.55
N TRP A 143 -10.09 16.60 10.71
CA TRP A 143 -10.46 17.47 11.83
C TRP A 143 -10.42 18.95 11.46
N LYS A 144 -9.36 19.38 10.75
CA LYS A 144 -9.24 20.77 10.26
C LYS A 144 -10.36 21.12 9.29
N LEU A 145 -10.64 20.25 8.32
CA LEU A 145 -11.73 20.45 7.37
C LEU A 145 -13.07 20.60 8.08
N ASP A 146 -13.38 19.71 9.02
CA ASP A 146 -14.61 19.80 9.80
C ASP A 146 -14.65 21.06 10.66
N TYR A 147 -13.53 21.46 11.27
CA TYR A 147 -13.42 22.67 12.08
C TYR A 147 -13.72 23.93 11.26
N GLU A 148 -13.21 23.99 10.02
CA GLU A 148 -13.45 25.10 9.10
C GLU A 148 -14.91 25.14 8.58
N ILE A 149 -15.51 23.98 8.30
CA ILE A 149 -16.90 23.91 7.84
C ILE A 149 -17.87 24.38 8.93
N ASN A 150 -17.60 24.04 10.21
CA ASN A 150 -18.40 24.42 11.38
C ASN A 150 -19.92 24.37 11.14
N VAL A 151 -20.43 23.22 10.65
CA VAL A 151 -21.84 23.02 10.24
C VAL A 151 -22.84 23.47 11.31
N ASP A 152 -22.47 23.26 12.57
CA ASP A 152 -23.26 23.45 13.77
C ASP A 152 -23.10 24.84 14.43
N GLY A 153 -22.16 25.67 13.93
CA GLY A 153 -21.93 27.04 14.39
C GLY A 153 -21.47 27.17 15.85
N GLN A 154 -21.16 26.05 16.51
CA GLN A 154 -20.75 26.03 17.91
C GLN A 154 -19.25 26.33 18.04
N PRO A 155 -18.81 27.04 19.09
CA PRO A 155 -17.39 27.17 19.38
C PRO A 155 -16.79 25.80 19.71
N ARG A 156 -15.82 25.37 18.91
CA ARG A 156 -15.07 24.13 19.12
C ARG A 156 -13.81 24.42 19.93
N PRO A 157 -13.48 23.58 20.95
CA PRO A 157 -12.27 23.74 21.75
C PRO A 157 -10.99 23.56 20.93
#